data_AF-A0A538QC42-F1
#
_entry.id   AF-A0A538QC42-F1
#
_cell.length_a   1.000
_cell.length_b   1.000
_cell.length_c   1.000
_cell.angle_alpha   90.00
_cell.angle_beta   90.00
_cell.angle_gamma   90.00
#
_symmetry.space_group_name_H-M   'P 1'
#
loop_
_entity.id
_entity.type
_entity.pdbx_description
1 polymer ?
#
loop_
_entity_poly.entity_id
_entity_poly.type
_entity_poly.pdbx_seq_one_letter_code
_entity_poly.pdbx_strand_id
1 'polypeptide(L)'
;QPRTLYNTGQIAKVPYLLGSNTDEGTLFLPAAKPMTDQQYMDALTAMFGATAAGQVATVYKVTDFANGLPNPQTAALARVIGDSRLVCTTFDTAERMAHAGVPVYMYNFDVPVPVAISATLGATHGSELTSVFGTSPTFAADPAGKAVSDLMQRYWTNFASTGDPNGGSDLKWPALTEAMNVRVNFALQQPSIVTDFRATQCAFWRAGYDMQFVGP
;
A
#
# COMPACT_ATOMS: atom_id res chain seq x y z
N GLN A 1 -15.17 4.39 19.50
CA GLN A 1 -14.02 4.63 18.58
C GLN A 1 -14.32 3.95 17.23
N PRO A 2 -13.83 4.46 16.07
CA PRO A 2 -14.08 3.84 14.77
C PRO A 2 -13.79 2.33 14.73
N ARG A 3 -12.68 1.87 15.30
CA ARG A 3 -12.34 0.45 15.38
C ARG A 3 -13.39 -0.42 16.11
N THR A 4 -14.06 0.10 17.12
CA THR A 4 -15.19 -0.59 17.79
C THR A 4 -16.34 -0.82 16.81
N LEU A 5 -16.64 0.15 15.94
CA LEU A 5 -17.71 0.04 14.96
C LEU A 5 -17.39 -1.05 13.92
N TYR A 6 -16.15 -1.09 13.41
CA TYR A 6 -15.69 -2.16 12.53
C TYR A 6 -15.80 -3.54 13.21
N ASN A 7 -15.30 -3.67 14.44
CA ASN A 7 -15.30 -4.95 15.17
C ASN A 7 -16.69 -5.45 15.53
N THR A 8 -17.63 -4.55 15.78
CA THR A 8 -19.03 -4.91 16.10
C THR A 8 -19.93 -4.95 14.87
N GLY A 9 -19.36 -4.75 13.67
CA GLY A 9 -20.10 -4.72 12.41
C GLY A 9 -21.09 -3.55 12.27
N GLN A 10 -21.00 -2.54 13.15
CA GLN A 10 -21.82 -1.31 13.14
C GLN A 10 -21.30 -0.31 12.11
N ILE A 11 -21.19 -0.76 10.87
CA ILE A 11 -20.66 -0.04 9.73
C ILE A 11 -21.63 -0.19 8.55
N ALA A 12 -21.54 0.70 7.57
CA ALA A 12 -22.29 0.55 6.33
C ALA A 12 -21.91 -0.76 5.63
N LYS A 13 -22.92 -1.58 5.28
CA LYS A 13 -22.72 -2.85 4.59
C LYS A 13 -22.74 -2.66 3.08
N VAL A 14 -21.72 -1.97 2.58
CA VAL A 14 -21.50 -1.72 1.14
C VAL A 14 -20.19 -2.38 0.70
N PRO A 15 -20.03 -2.77 -0.58
CA PRO A 15 -18.75 -3.24 -1.10
C PRO A 15 -17.65 -2.18 -0.96
N TYR A 16 -16.40 -2.64 -0.81
CA TYR A 16 -15.23 -1.76 -0.69
C TYR A 16 -14.24 -2.06 -1.82
N LEU A 17 -13.67 -1.00 -2.40
CA LEU A 17 -12.49 -1.07 -3.24
C LEU A 17 -11.48 -0.08 -2.64
N LEU A 18 -10.31 -0.59 -2.25
CA LEU A 18 -9.26 0.19 -1.61
C LEU A 18 -7.89 -0.39 -1.93
N GLY A 19 -6.83 0.39 -1.73
CA GLY A 19 -5.48 -0.08 -2.03
C GLY A 19 -4.43 0.88 -1.53
N SER A 20 -3.20 0.59 -1.91
CA SER A 20 -2.03 1.37 -1.57
C SER A 20 -1.06 1.37 -2.73
N ASN A 21 -0.09 2.26 -2.71
CA ASN A 21 1.00 2.28 -3.68
C ASN A 21 2.19 1.45 -3.16
N THR A 22 3.07 0.97 -4.04
CA THR A 22 4.20 0.14 -3.62
C THR A 22 5.13 0.89 -2.67
N ASP A 23 5.34 2.19 -2.86
CA ASP A 23 6.37 2.99 -2.17
C ASP A 23 5.80 4.17 -1.39
N GLU A 24 4.64 3.97 -0.73
CA GLU A 24 3.92 4.99 0.06
C GLU A 24 4.81 5.89 0.92
N GLY A 25 5.85 5.33 1.54
CA GLY A 25 6.69 6.06 2.47
C GLY A 25 7.68 7.05 1.85
N THR A 26 8.01 6.93 0.56
CA THR A 26 9.13 7.67 -0.04
C THR A 26 8.85 9.17 -0.14
N LEU A 27 7.59 9.58 -0.33
CA LEU A 27 7.20 11.00 -0.36
C LEU A 27 7.43 11.70 0.98
N PHE A 28 7.34 10.96 2.09
CA PHE A 28 7.51 11.51 3.44
C PHE A 28 8.97 11.58 3.88
N LEU A 29 9.89 11.10 3.03
CA LEU A 29 11.33 11.25 3.19
C LEU A 29 11.96 11.99 2.00
N PRO A 30 11.44 13.16 1.58
CA PRO A 30 11.93 13.83 0.39
C PRO A 30 13.37 14.31 0.63
N ALA A 31 14.27 14.00 -0.31
CA ALA A 31 15.68 14.39 -0.26
C ALA A 31 16.44 13.92 1.00
N ALA A 32 16.04 12.79 1.60
CA ALA A 32 16.77 12.20 2.71
C ALA A 32 18.21 11.88 2.28
N LYS A 33 19.16 12.52 2.97
CA LYS A 33 20.59 12.23 2.85
C LYS A 33 20.86 10.76 3.20
N PRO A 34 21.95 10.17 2.69
CA PRO A 34 22.48 8.91 3.21
C PRO A 34 22.40 8.85 4.73
N MET A 35 21.71 7.83 5.24
CA MET A 35 21.59 7.59 6.68
C MET A 35 22.59 6.54 7.10
N THR A 36 23.18 6.71 8.28
CA THR A 36 23.92 5.65 8.96
C THR A 36 22.96 4.69 9.65
N ASP A 37 23.44 3.51 10.05
CA ASP A 37 22.65 2.56 10.83
C ASP A 37 22.18 3.17 12.16
N GLN A 38 23.00 4.03 12.78
CA GLN A 38 22.62 4.74 14.00
C GLN A 38 21.45 5.70 13.73
N GLN A 39 21.50 6.47 12.64
CA GLN A 39 20.42 7.39 12.28
C GLN A 39 19.11 6.66 11.96
N TYR A 40 19.20 5.47 11.34
CA TYR A 40 18.05 4.59 11.14
C TYR A 40 17.43 4.16 12.48
N MET A 41 18.24 3.65 13.41
CA MET A 41 17.76 3.22 14.73
C MET A 41 17.21 4.38 15.58
N ASP A 42 17.83 5.56 15.51
CA ASP A 42 17.36 6.77 16.18
C ASP A 42 15.99 7.20 15.64
N ALA A 43 15.80 7.15 14.32
CA ALA A 43 14.51 7.45 13.69
C ALA A 43 13.42 6.46 14.14
N LEU A 44 13.71 5.15 14.16
CA LEU A 44 12.78 4.14 14.66
C LEU A 44 12.44 4.36 16.14
N THR A 45 13.44 4.69 16.95
CA THR A 45 13.24 4.97 18.39
C THR A 45 12.38 6.20 18.61
N ALA A 46 12.58 7.26 17.83
CA ALA A 46 11.75 8.46 17.89
C ALA A 46 10.30 8.19 17.48
N MET A 47 10.07 7.30 16.51
CA MET A 47 8.73 6.99 16.00
C MET A 47 7.96 6.00 16.88
N PHE A 48 8.63 4.99 17.43
CA PHE A 48 7.97 3.83 18.04
C PHE A 48 8.42 3.55 19.49
N GLY A 49 9.42 4.28 19.99
CA GLY A 49 10.07 4.01 21.28
C GLY A 49 11.14 2.92 21.20
N ALA A 50 12.02 2.90 22.21
CA ALA A 50 13.23 2.07 22.18
C ALA A 50 12.95 0.56 22.08
N THR A 51 11.93 0.06 22.78
CA THR A 51 11.58 -1.37 22.75
C THR A 51 11.07 -1.81 21.37
N ALA A 52 10.14 -1.05 20.79
CA ALA A 52 9.56 -1.40 19.49
C ALA A 52 10.55 -1.20 18.34
N ALA A 53 11.47 -0.22 18.44
CA ALA A 53 12.46 0.04 17.41
C ALA A 53 13.30 -1.20 17.03
N GLY A 54 13.75 -1.98 18.04
CA GLY A 54 14.49 -3.22 17.78
C GLY A 54 13.66 -4.30 17.08
N GLN A 55 12.37 -4.38 17.39
CA GLN A 55 11.44 -5.31 16.73
C GLN A 55 11.18 -4.90 15.29
N VAL A 56 10.96 -3.60 15.04
CA VAL A 56 10.80 -3.04 13.69
C VAL A 56 12.05 -3.31 12.86
N ALA A 57 13.25 -3.06 13.38
CA ALA A 57 14.51 -3.32 12.68
C ALA A 57 14.73 -4.81 12.34
N THR A 58 14.11 -5.73 13.10
CA THR A 58 14.17 -7.17 12.81
C THR A 58 13.28 -7.55 11.62
N VAL A 59 12.13 -6.87 11.46
CA VAL A 59 11.20 -7.05 10.34
C VAL A 59 11.67 -6.31 9.08
N TYR A 60 12.34 -5.17 9.26
CA TYR A 60 12.84 -4.29 8.20
C TYR A 60 14.36 -4.21 8.25
N LYS A 61 15.02 -5.27 7.78
CA LYS A 61 16.47 -5.33 7.78
C LYS A 61 17.02 -4.45 6.68
N VAL A 62 17.94 -3.55 7.03
CA VAL A 62 18.63 -2.66 6.06
C VAL A 62 19.29 -3.47 4.92
N THR A 63 19.80 -4.66 5.23
CA THR A 63 20.41 -5.58 4.25
C THR A 63 19.47 -5.98 3.11
N ASP A 64 18.17 -6.02 3.36
CA ASP A 64 17.17 -6.39 2.34
C ASP A 64 17.02 -5.29 1.27
N PHE A 65 17.54 -4.10 1.54
CA PHE A 65 17.53 -2.93 0.64
C PHE A 65 18.90 -2.60 0.05
N ALA A 66 19.96 -3.35 0.42
CA ALA A 66 21.33 -3.08 0.00
C ALA A 66 21.58 -3.36 -1.49
N ASN A 67 20.76 -4.23 -2.10
CA ASN A 67 20.88 -4.60 -3.50
C ASN A 67 20.04 -3.68 -4.38
N GLY A 68 20.64 -2.59 -4.86
CA GLY A 68 20.04 -1.74 -5.90
C GLY A 68 19.67 -0.32 -5.48
N LEU A 69 19.81 0.03 -4.19
CA LEU A 69 19.58 1.39 -3.71
C LEU A 69 20.85 1.96 -3.04
N PRO A 70 21.29 3.18 -3.39
CA PRO A 70 22.52 3.78 -2.84
C PRO A 70 22.42 4.16 -1.35
N ASN A 71 21.22 4.03 -0.75
CA ASN A 71 20.93 4.43 0.62
C ASN A 71 19.91 3.46 1.24
N PRO A 72 20.35 2.22 1.60
CA PRO A 72 19.45 1.16 2.05
C PRO A 72 18.74 1.48 3.37
N GLN A 73 19.36 2.27 4.25
CA GLN A 73 18.76 2.73 5.52
C GLN A 73 17.55 3.63 5.26
N THR A 74 17.68 4.59 4.34
CA THR A 74 16.56 5.45 3.96
C THR A 74 15.46 4.66 3.27
N ALA A 75 15.82 3.69 2.42
CA ALA A 75 14.85 2.81 1.79
C ALA A 75 14.09 1.94 2.80
N ALA A 76 14.79 1.37 3.79
CA ALA A 76 14.20 0.62 4.89
C ALA A 76 13.26 1.51 5.72
N LEU A 77 13.67 2.74 6.05
CA LEU A 77 12.83 3.68 6.79
C LEU A 77 11.60 4.11 6.00
N ALA A 78 11.75 4.39 4.69
CA ALA A 78 10.62 4.66 3.81
C ALA A 78 9.64 3.48 3.82
N ARG A 79 10.16 2.25 3.73
CA ARG A 79 9.32 1.04 3.80
C ARG A 79 8.57 0.95 5.14
N VAL A 80 9.25 1.19 6.26
CA VAL A 80 8.63 1.24 7.60
C VAL A 80 7.51 2.27 7.67
N ILE A 81 7.74 3.49 7.18
CA ILE A 81 6.76 4.58 7.20
C ILE A 81 5.53 4.21 6.35
N GLY A 82 5.75 3.75 5.12
CA GLY A 82 4.67 3.38 4.21
C GLY A 82 3.83 2.22 4.74
N ASP A 83 4.50 1.17 5.24
CA ASP A 83 3.79 0.00 5.73
C ASP A 83 3.02 0.29 7.02
N SER A 84 3.64 0.96 8.01
CA SER A 84 3.03 1.23 9.31
C SER A 84 1.85 2.21 9.26
N ARG A 85 1.79 3.09 8.26
CA ARG A 85 0.79 4.17 8.19
C ARG A 85 -0.26 3.97 7.09
N LEU A 86 0.10 3.31 6.00
CA LEU A 86 -0.73 3.28 4.79
C LEU A 86 -1.00 1.84 4.34
N VAL A 87 0.03 1.05 3.99
CA VAL A 87 -0.18 -0.27 3.38
C VAL A 87 -0.87 -1.24 4.35
N CYS A 88 -0.38 -1.35 5.59
CA CYS A 88 -0.90 -2.32 6.55
C CYS A 88 -2.14 -1.85 7.29
N THR A 89 -2.33 -0.55 7.46
CA THR A 89 -3.59 0.03 7.99
C THR A 89 -4.73 -0.12 6.98
N THR A 90 -4.44 0.07 5.68
CA THR A 90 -5.39 -0.21 4.58
C THR A 90 -5.78 -1.68 4.57
N PHE A 91 -4.80 -2.58 4.72
CA PHE A 91 -5.07 -4.02 4.79
C PHE A 91 -5.85 -4.42 6.05
N ASP A 92 -5.53 -3.86 7.22
CA ASP A 92 -6.31 -4.07 8.45
C ASP A 92 -7.76 -3.62 8.30
N THR A 93 -7.99 -2.48 7.64
CA THR A 93 -9.34 -2.03 7.31
C THR A 93 -10.03 -3.02 6.37
N ALA A 94 -9.36 -3.43 5.29
CA ALA A 94 -9.90 -4.38 4.31
C ALA A 94 -10.31 -5.71 4.95
N GLU A 95 -9.47 -6.29 5.81
CA GLU A 95 -9.79 -7.55 6.50
C GLU A 95 -10.95 -7.40 7.47
N ARG A 96 -11.01 -6.30 8.24
CA ARG A 96 -12.16 -6.05 9.12
C ARG A 96 -13.46 -5.91 8.33
N MET A 97 -13.42 -5.31 7.14
CA MET A 97 -14.58 -5.22 6.25
C MET A 97 -14.99 -6.59 5.70
N ALA A 98 -14.02 -7.39 5.24
CA ALA A 98 -14.28 -8.75 4.76
C ALA A 98 -14.92 -9.62 5.86
N HIS A 99 -14.37 -9.58 7.09
CA HIS A 99 -14.97 -10.26 8.25
C HIS A 99 -16.37 -9.77 8.60
N ALA A 100 -16.66 -8.49 8.31
CA ALA A 100 -17.98 -7.92 8.49
C ALA A 100 -18.99 -8.36 7.41
N GLY A 101 -18.57 -9.22 6.47
CA GLY A 101 -19.42 -9.86 5.47
C GLY A 101 -19.64 -9.03 4.20
N VAL A 102 -18.83 -8.01 3.94
CA VAL A 102 -18.93 -7.22 2.70
C VAL A 102 -17.88 -7.65 1.67
N PRO A 103 -18.18 -7.60 0.35
CA PRO A 103 -17.16 -7.77 -0.67
C PRO A 103 -16.09 -6.68 -0.56
N VAL A 104 -14.81 -7.08 -0.62
CA VAL A 104 -13.67 -6.18 -0.56
C VAL A 104 -12.71 -6.48 -1.69
N TYR A 105 -12.30 -5.47 -2.44
CA TYR A 105 -11.37 -5.60 -3.57
C TYR A 105 -10.13 -4.75 -3.30
N MET A 106 -8.97 -5.38 -3.23
CA MET A 106 -7.72 -4.70 -2.92
C MET A 106 -6.83 -4.52 -4.15
N TYR A 107 -6.17 -3.35 -4.25
CA TYR A 107 -5.11 -3.13 -5.23
C TYR A 107 -3.77 -2.78 -4.59
N ASN A 108 -2.71 -3.01 -5.36
CA ASN A 108 -1.41 -2.37 -5.22
C ASN A 108 -1.13 -1.57 -6.50
N PHE A 109 -0.75 -0.30 -6.37
CA PHE A 109 -0.31 0.52 -7.50
C PHE A 109 1.22 0.53 -7.55
N ASP A 110 1.77 -0.02 -8.62
CA ASP A 110 3.21 -0.29 -8.81
C ASP A 110 3.72 0.35 -10.10
N VAL A 111 3.22 1.55 -10.41
CA VAL A 111 3.73 2.37 -11.50
C VAL A 111 4.61 3.47 -10.89
N PRO A 112 5.92 3.46 -11.15
CA PRO A 112 6.80 4.49 -10.62
C PRO A 112 6.47 5.85 -11.25
N VAL A 113 6.65 6.92 -10.49
CA VAL A 113 6.62 8.26 -11.07
C VAL A 113 7.69 8.37 -12.17
N PRO A 114 7.45 9.15 -13.24
CA PRO A 114 8.44 9.36 -14.28
C PRO A 114 9.80 9.77 -13.72
N VAL A 115 10.88 9.17 -14.25
CA VAL A 115 12.26 9.46 -13.81
C VAL A 115 12.61 10.95 -13.92
N ALA A 116 12.02 11.65 -14.90
CA ALA A 116 12.17 13.09 -15.07
C ALA A 116 11.60 13.92 -13.89
N ILE A 117 10.66 13.34 -13.12
CA ILE A 117 10.14 13.92 -11.87
C ILE A 117 11.02 13.48 -10.70
N SER A 118 11.25 12.17 -10.55
CA SER A 118 12.15 11.63 -9.55
C SER A 118 12.54 10.19 -9.84
N ALA A 119 13.83 9.88 -9.70
CA ALA A 119 14.35 8.52 -9.80
C ALA A 119 14.20 7.70 -8.51
N THR A 120 13.85 8.33 -7.37
CA THR A 120 13.90 7.69 -6.05
C THR A 120 12.53 7.48 -5.42
N LEU A 121 11.48 8.13 -5.93
CA LEU A 121 10.15 8.06 -5.32
C LEU A 121 9.43 6.74 -5.60
N GLY A 122 9.73 6.06 -6.71
CA GLY A 122 9.00 4.84 -7.09
C GLY A 122 7.50 5.10 -7.23
N ALA A 123 6.67 4.13 -6.86
CA ALA A 123 5.21 4.29 -6.81
C ALA A 123 4.82 4.94 -5.48
N THR A 124 5.10 6.24 -5.35
CA THR A 124 4.97 6.97 -4.09
C THR A 124 3.53 7.37 -3.74
N HIS A 125 3.31 7.86 -2.52
CA HIS A 125 2.00 8.29 -2.05
C HIS A 125 1.30 9.27 -3.00
N GLY A 126 0.06 8.95 -3.38
CA GLY A 126 -0.81 9.80 -4.22
C GLY A 126 -0.48 9.82 -5.71
N SER A 127 0.56 9.10 -6.17
CA SER A 127 0.95 9.07 -7.58
C SER A 127 -0.10 8.40 -8.49
N GLU A 128 -0.90 7.50 -7.94
CA GLU A 128 -1.96 6.76 -8.60
C GLU A 128 -3.13 7.64 -9.02
N LEU A 129 -3.34 8.79 -8.36
CA LEU A 129 -4.47 9.68 -8.63
C LEU A 129 -4.49 10.14 -10.09
N THR A 130 -3.34 10.37 -10.70
CA THR A 130 -3.25 10.73 -12.12
C THR A 130 -3.76 9.61 -13.05
N SER A 131 -3.61 8.35 -12.63
CA SER A 131 -4.14 7.17 -13.32
C SER A 131 -5.64 6.99 -13.06
N VAL A 132 -6.10 7.23 -11.84
CA VAL A 132 -7.53 7.19 -11.46
C VAL A 132 -8.35 8.21 -12.24
N PHE A 133 -7.85 9.45 -12.36
CA PHE A 133 -8.58 10.55 -13.00
C PHE A 133 -8.27 10.73 -14.48
N GLY A 134 -7.30 9.99 -15.04
CA GLY A 134 -6.91 10.14 -16.44
C GLY A 134 -6.24 11.49 -16.75
N THR A 135 -5.54 12.08 -15.77
CA THR A 135 -5.03 13.46 -15.83
C THR A 135 -3.52 13.58 -16.02
N SER A 136 -2.78 12.48 -16.13
CA SER A 136 -1.32 12.57 -16.29
C SER A 136 -0.93 13.34 -17.56
N PRO A 137 -0.10 14.39 -17.46
CA PRO A 137 0.37 15.13 -18.63
C PRO A 137 1.33 14.30 -19.50
N THR A 138 1.87 13.18 -18.99
CA THR A 138 2.85 12.36 -19.70
C THR A 138 2.22 11.26 -20.55
N PHE A 139 0.91 11.03 -20.48
CA PHE A 139 0.26 9.90 -21.18
C PHE A 139 0.48 9.88 -22.69
N ALA A 140 0.65 11.03 -23.34
CA ALA A 140 0.97 11.09 -24.77
C ALA A 140 2.35 10.47 -25.10
N ALA A 141 3.30 10.58 -24.17
CA ALA A 141 4.65 10.04 -24.29
C ALA A 141 4.84 8.72 -23.52
N ASP A 142 3.82 8.27 -22.78
CA ASP A 142 3.82 7.05 -21.96
C ASP A 142 2.56 6.21 -22.22
N PRO A 143 2.54 5.46 -23.35
CA PRO A 143 1.41 4.59 -23.70
C PRO A 143 1.15 3.49 -22.66
N ALA A 144 2.19 3.02 -21.97
CA ALA A 144 2.08 1.99 -20.94
C ALA A 144 1.36 2.54 -19.70
N GLY A 145 1.77 3.72 -19.21
CA GLY A 145 1.07 4.42 -18.14
C GLY A 145 -0.38 4.77 -18.51
N LYS A 146 -0.63 5.16 -19.77
CA LYS A 146 -1.99 5.40 -20.27
C LYS A 146 -2.84 4.13 -20.24
N ALA A 147 -2.29 2.98 -20.64
CA ALA A 147 -2.99 1.70 -20.58
C ALA A 147 -3.35 1.29 -19.14
N VAL A 148 -2.44 1.55 -18.17
CA VAL A 148 -2.73 1.35 -16.74
C VAL A 148 -3.86 2.26 -16.27
N SER A 149 -3.83 3.54 -16.65
CA SER A 149 -4.90 4.50 -16.31
C SER A 149 -6.25 4.08 -16.90
N ASP A 150 -6.28 3.64 -18.16
CA ASP A 150 -7.51 3.17 -18.79
C ASP A 150 -8.08 1.93 -18.09
N LEU A 151 -7.22 1.01 -17.68
CA LEU A 151 -7.63 -0.18 -16.91
C LEU A 151 -8.16 0.21 -15.52
N MET A 152 -7.47 1.09 -14.81
CA MET A 152 -7.87 1.53 -13.47
C MET A 152 -9.21 2.28 -13.51
N GLN A 153 -9.44 3.13 -14.53
CA GLN A 153 -10.72 3.80 -14.74
C GLN A 153 -11.85 2.81 -15.05
N ARG A 154 -11.61 1.75 -15.85
CA ARG A 154 -12.62 0.71 -16.09
C ARG A 154 -13.01 -0.02 -14.81
N TYR A 155 -12.04 -0.44 -14.01
CA TYR A 155 -12.35 -1.08 -12.72
C TYR A 155 -13.11 -0.14 -11.77
N TRP A 156 -12.70 1.13 -11.66
CA TRP A 156 -13.36 2.10 -10.79
C TRP A 156 -14.79 2.41 -11.22
N THR A 157 -15.02 2.56 -12.53
CA THR A 157 -16.36 2.84 -13.08
C THR A 157 -17.29 1.63 -12.99
N ASN A 158 -16.78 0.42 -13.25
CA ASN A 158 -17.54 -0.81 -13.01
C ASN A 158 -17.93 -0.93 -11.53
N PHE A 159 -16.97 -0.77 -10.62
CA PHE A 159 -17.23 -0.83 -9.19
C PHE A 159 -18.25 0.21 -8.72
N ALA A 160 -18.13 1.45 -9.19
CA ALA A 160 -19.08 2.52 -8.84
C ALA A 160 -20.50 2.23 -9.34
N SER A 161 -20.65 1.52 -10.46
CA SER A 161 -21.95 1.22 -11.06
C SER A 161 -22.61 -0.06 -10.54
N THR A 162 -21.82 -1.08 -10.15
CA THR A 162 -22.35 -2.41 -9.80
C THR A 162 -21.93 -2.93 -8.42
N GLY A 163 -20.93 -2.31 -7.78
CA GLY A 163 -20.27 -2.85 -6.59
C GLY A 163 -19.25 -3.96 -6.86
N ASP A 164 -19.01 -4.34 -8.13
CA ASP A 164 -18.01 -5.31 -8.58
C ASP A 164 -17.09 -4.64 -9.61
N PRO A 165 -15.76 -4.58 -9.41
CA PRO A 165 -14.86 -3.98 -10.40
C PRO A 165 -14.80 -4.79 -11.71
N ASN A 166 -15.17 -6.09 -11.69
CA ASN A 166 -15.02 -6.97 -12.83
C ASN A 166 -15.95 -6.62 -14.01
N GLY A 167 -15.44 -6.79 -15.24
CA GLY A 167 -16.20 -6.60 -16.47
C GLY A 167 -15.34 -6.87 -17.71
N GLY A 168 -15.99 -7.15 -18.84
CA GLY A 168 -15.31 -7.40 -20.12
C GLY A 168 -14.34 -8.58 -20.08
N SER A 169 -13.16 -8.40 -20.68
CA SER A 169 -12.08 -9.40 -20.76
C SER A 169 -10.84 -9.03 -19.94
N ASP A 170 -10.95 -8.05 -19.05
CA ASP A 170 -9.85 -7.63 -18.18
C ASP A 170 -9.53 -8.73 -17.15
N LEU A 171 -8.36 -8.64 -16.50
CA LEU A 171 -7.95 -9.57 -15.45
C LEU A 171 -9.03 -9.64 -14.37
N LYS A 172 -9.43 -10.85 -13.97
CA LYS A 172 -10.43 -11.01 -12.91
C LYS A 172 -9.84 -10.56 -11.57
N TRP A 173 -10.47 -9.57 -10.96
CA TRP A 173 -10.14 -9.05 -9.64
C TRP A 173 -10.83 -9.92 -8.58
N PRO A 174 -10.09 -10.73 -7.81
CA PRO A 174 -10.66 -11.54 -6.75
C PRO A 174 -11.09 -10.63 -5.59
N ALA A 175 -12.26 -10.93 -5.01
CA ALA A 175 -12.60 -10.39 -3.70
C ALA A 175 -11.63 -10.97 -2.65
N LEU A 176 -11.31 -10.18 -1.64
CA LEU A 176 -10.51 -10.58 -0.49
C LEU A 176 -11.23 -11.73 0.24
N THR A 177 -10.62 -12.92 0.21
CA THR A 177 -11.03 -14.06 1.04
C THR A 177 -10.19 -14.09 2.31
N GLU A 178 -10.79 -14.47 3.44
CA GLU A 178 -10.09 -14.54 4.73
C GLU A 178 -8.74 -15.30 4.59
N ALA A 179 -7.68 -14.71 5.15
CA ALA A 179 -6.29 -15.20 5.25
C ALA A 179 -5.27 -14.86 4.13
N MET A 180 -5.64 -14.35 2.94
CA MET A 180 -4.64 -13.96 1.93
C MET A 180 -4.71 -12.47 1.62
N ASN A 181 -3.57 -11.77 1.72
CA ASN A 181 -3.46 -10.38 1.22
C ASN A 181 -3.41 -10.38 -0.32
N VAL A 182 -4.54 -10.75 -0.93
CA VAL A 182 -4.69 -10.84 -2.38
C VAL A 182 -5.03 -9.46 -2.96
N ARG A 183 -4.31 -9.05 -4.00
CA ARG A 183 -4.49 -7.76 -4.66
C ARG A 183 -4.35 -7.87 -6.17
N VAL A 184 -5.03 -7.00 -6.90
CA VAL A 184 -4.61 -6.65 -8.26
C VAL A 184 -3.42 -5.70 -8.17
N ASN A 185 -2.30 -6.06 -8.79
CA ASN A 185 -1.13 -5.21 -8.94
C ASN A 185 -1.21 -4.46 -10.27
N PHE A 186 -1.28 -3.13 -10.24
CA PHE A 186 -1.19 -2.28 -11.42
C PHE A 186 0.28 -1.96 -11.72
N ALA A 187 0.81 -2.51 -12.81
CA ALA A 187 2.19 -2.30 -13.25
C ALA A 187 2.22 -1.99 -14.76
N LEU A 188 3.29 -1.34 -15.22
CA LEU A 188 3.42 -0.84 -16.61
C LEU A 188 3.38 -1.93 -17.69
N GLN A 189 3.81 -3.16 -17.39
CA GLN A 189 3.80 -4.24 -18.38
C GLN A 189 2.40 -4.85 -18.55
N GLN A 190 1.83 -5.32 -17.44
CA GLN A 190 0.49 -5.90 -17.39
C GLN A 190 0.03 -5.99 -15.93
N PRO A 191 -1.28 -5.95 -15.65
CA PRO A 191 -1.78 -6.23 -14.32
C PRO A 191 -1.52 -7.68 -13.93
N SER A 192 -1.35 -7.94 -12.64
CA SER A 192 -1.20 -9.29 -12.10
C SER A 192 -1.97 -9.45 -10.78
N ILE A 193 -2.16 -10.71 -10.35
CA ILE A 193 -2.62 -11.00 -8.99
C ILE A 193 -1.40 -11.25 -8.12
N VAL A 194 -1.30 -10.52 -7.02
CA VAL A 194 -0.31 -10.78 -5.97
C VAL A 194 -1.04 -11.33 -4.74
N THR A 195 -0.49 -12.40 -4.16
CA THR A 195 -0.93 -12.95 -2.88
C THR A 195 0.12 -12.63 -1.82
N ASP A 196 -0.28 -12.66 -0.55
CA ASP A 196 0.60 -12.45 0.59
C ASP A 196 1.42 -11.14 0.54
N PHE A 197 0.88 -10.13 -0.14
CA PHE A 197 1.53 -8.83 -0.26
C PHE A 197 1.80 -8.27 1.14
N ARG A 198 3.09 -8.08 1.48
CA ARG A 198 3.51 -7.58 2.80
C ARG A 198 2.94 -8.40 3.98
N ALA A 199 2.65 -9.69 3.82
CA ALA A 199 1.97 -10.49 4.84
C ALA A 199 2.70 -10.45 6.19
N THR A 200 4.03 -10.69 6.20
CA THR A 200 4.85 -10.64 7.42
C THR A 200 4.82 -9.27 8.08
N GLN A 201 4.98 -8.22 7.28
CA GLN A 201 4.99 -6.83 7.76
C GLN A 201 3.64 -6.44 8.35
N CYS A 202 2.54 -6.76 7.68
CA CYS A 202 1.22 -6.37 8.13
C CYS A 202 0.73 -7.22 9.31
N ALA A 203 1.16 -8.48 9.42
CA ALA A 203 0.95 -9.26 10.65
C ALA A 203 1.66 -8.62 11.86
N PHE A 204 2.91 -8.18 11.67
CA PHE A 204 3.66 -7.46 12.71
C PHE A 204 2.96 -6.16 13.14
N TRP A 205 2.57 -5.32 12.18
CA TRP A 205 1.92 -4.04 12.50
C TRP A 205 0.53 -4.23 13.11
N ARG A 206 -0.26 -5.20 12.64
CA ARG A 206 -1.56 -5.53 13.25
C ARG A 206 -1.43 -5.86 14.73
N ALA A 207 -0.45 -6.69 15.11
CA ALA A 207 -0.21 -7.00 16.51
C ALA A 207 0.05 -5.73 17.34
N GLY A 208 0.81 -4.77 16.79
CA GLY A 208 1.03 -3.46 17.40
C GLY A 208 -0.24 -2.62 17.53
N TYR A 209 -1.05 -2.53 16.47
CA TYR A 209 -2.32 -1.80 16.48
C TYR A 209 -3.29 -2.39 17.52
N ASP A 210 -3.30 -3.71 17.66
CA ASP A 210 -4.14 -4.43 18.60
C ASP A 210 -3.73 -4.17 20.06
N MET A 211 -2.43 -4.11 20.36
CA MET A 211 -1.93 -3.76 21.70
C MET A 211 -2.23 -2.30 22.08
N GLN A 212 -2.20 -1.39 21.11
CA GLN A 212 -2.50 0.04 21.33
C GLN A 212 -4.00 0.33 21.44
N PHE A 213 -4.84 -0.57 20.93
CA PHE A 213 -6.29 -0.43 21.04
C PHE A 213 -6.75 -0.77 22.45
N VAL A 214 -6.95 0.26 23.26
CA VAL A 214 -7.71 0.15 24.50
C VAL A 214 -9.19 0.17 24.10
N GLY A 215 -9.86 -0.98 24.19
CA GLY A 215 -11.29 -1.09 23.88
C GLY A 215 -12.16 -0.20 24.77
N PRO A 216 -13.47 -0.08 24.47
CA PRO A 216 -14.43 0.43 25.45
C PRO A 216 -14.46 -0.43 26.72
#